data_AF-A0A350PDW5-F1
#
_entry.id   AF-A0A350PDW5-F1
#
_cell.length_a   1.000
_cell.length_b   1.000
_cell.length_c   1.000
_cell.angle_alpha   90.00
_cell.angle_beta   90.00
_cell.angle_gamma   90.00
#
_symmetry.space_group_name_H-M   'P 1'
#
loop_
_entity.id
_entity.type
_entity.pdbx_description
1 polymer ?
#
loop_
_entity_poly.entity_id
_entity_poly.type
_entity_poly.pdbx_seq_one_letter_code
_entity_poly.pdbx_strand_id
1 'polypeptide(L)'
;MIVLGIAQDAGFPQAGCEKENCKLYWERKEEKRNATSLGLIDHSSGKYWLFEATPDFKFQLRQIQQIARSSEIPSGIFLTHAHIGHYTGLMHVGHEVMGASGIPVYTMPRMKNYLETNGPWKQLVDY
;
A
#
# COMPACT_ATOMS: atom_id res chain seq x y z
N MET A 1 -0.93 -10.56 12.69
CA MET A 1 -1.15 -9.18 12.20
C MET A 1 0.14 -8.40 12.37
N ILE A 2 0.49 -7.53 11.42
CA ILE A 2 1.71 -6.72 11.39
C ILE A 2 1.33 -5.27 11.11
N VAL A 3 1.97 -4.33 11.78
CA VAL A 3 1.85 -2.90 11.45
C VAL A 3 2.94 -2.54 10.44
N LEU A 4 2.54 -2.11 9.24
CA LEU A 4 3.43 -1.77 8.12
C LEU A 4 3.59 -0.26 7.92
N GLY A 5 2.69 0.52 8.51
CA GLY A 5 2.78 1.97 8.55
C GLY A 5 1.76 2.56 9.52
N ILE A 6 2.07 3.74 10.02
CA ILE A 6 1.32 4.42 11.09
C ILE A 6 1.08 5.90 10.80
N ALA A 7 1.63 6.42 9.71
CA ALA A 7 1.44 7.81 9.32
C ALA A 7 0.15 7.97 8.51
N GLN A 8 -0.30 9.22 8.38
CA GLN A 8 -1.45 9.55 7.54
C GLN A 8 -1.09 9.41 6.04
N ASP A 9 -2.03 9.76 5.16
CA ASP A 9 -2.06 9.41 3.74
C ASP A 9 -0.72 9.40 2.99
N ALA A 10 0.04 10.50 3.03
CA ALA A 10 1.29 10.65 2.28
C ALA A 10 2.56 10.21 3.06
N GLY A 11 2.38 9.57 4.22
CA GLY A 11 3.47 9.19 5.11
C GLY A 11 4.01 10.35 5.94
N PHE A 12 5.20 10.16 6.51
CA PHE A 12 5.96 11.18 7.22
C PHE A 12 7.42 11.18 6.74
N PRO A 13 7.97 12.36 6.38
CA PRO A 13 7.28 13.64 6.24
C PRO A 13 6.35 13.66 5.03
N GLN A 14 5.36 14.56 5.04
CA GLN A 14 4.53 14.83 3.86
C GLN A 14 5.27 15.79 2.91
N ALA A 15 4.97 15.70 1.60
CA ALA A 15 5.54 16.61 0.60
C ALA A 15 5.26 18.08 0.96
N GLY A 16 6.29 18.92 0.95
CA GLY A 16 6.18 20.34 1.30
C GLY A 16 5.98 20.64 2.80
N CYS A 17 6.16 19.67 3.69
CA CYS A 17 6.03 19.88 5.13
C CYS A 17 7.25 20.63 5.73
N GLU A 18 7.00 21.83 6.24
CA GLU A 18 7.99 22.71 6.93
C GLU A 18 7.79 22.79 8.45
N LYS A 19 6.92 21.95 9.03
CA LYS A 19 6.68 21.92 10.48
C LYS A 19 7.90 21.36 11.22
N GLU A 20 8.00 21.67 12.52
CA GLU A 20 9.11 21.25 13.38
C GLU A 20 9.41 19.75 13.29
N ASN A 21 8.40 18.89 13.41
CA ASN A 21 8.58 17.43 13.29
C ASN A 21 9.17 17.02 11.92
N CYS A 22 8.76 17.66 10.83
CA CYS A 22 9.30 17.36 9.50
C CYS A 22 10.76 17.84 9.38
N LYS A 23 11.11 18.99 9.98
CA LYS A 23 12.50 19.44 10.08
C LYS A 23 13.38 18.45 10.84
N LEU A 24 12.87 17.88 11.95
CA LEU A 24 13.59 16.82 12.68
C LEU A 24 13.94 15.62 11.78
N TYR A 25 13.04 15.21 10.88
CA TYR A 25 13.34 14.15 9.91
C TYR A 25 14.47 14.58 8.94
N TRP A 26 14.39 15.79 8.37
CA TRP A 26 15.41 16.29 7.43
C TRP A 26 16.78 16.49 8.09
N GLU A 27 16.79 16.83 9.38
CA GLU A 27 17.97 16.90 10.23
C GLU A 27 18.45 15.52 10.74
N ARG A 28 17.78 14.43 10.33
CA ARG A 28 18.08 13.04 10.71
C ARG A 28 17.94 12.75 12.21
N LYS A 29 17.08 13.49 12.89
CA LYS A 29 16.71 13.28 14.30
C LYS A 29 15.49 12.38 14.47
N GLU A 30 14.73 12.18 13.39
CA GLU A 30 13.52 11.35 13.34
C GLU A 30 13.57 10.46 12.10
N GLU A 31 12.95 9.28 12.18
CA GLU A 31 12.86 8.36 11.05
C GLU A 31 11.59 8.56 10.21
N LYS A 32 11.66 8.09 8.96
CA LYS A 32 10.50 8.04 8.06
C LYS A 32 9.44 7.15 8.69
N ARG A 33 8.16 7.52 8.55
CA ARG A 33 7.04 6.63 8.86
C ARG A 33 6.21 6.43 7.62
N ASN A 34 5.97 5.18 7.24
CA ASN A 34 5.13 4.87 6.10
C ASN A 34 3.66 5.19 6.39
N ALA A 35 2.91 5.51 5.35
CA ALA A 35 1.46 5.67 5.37
C ALA A 35 0.75 4.43 5.95
N THR A 36 -0.40 4.63 6.58
CA THR A 36 -1.10 3.61 7.36
C THR A 36 -1.38 2.34 6.55
N SER A 37 -0.88 1.21 7.04
CA SER A 37 -1.12 -0.11 6.45
C SER A 37 -0.94 -1.22 7.48
N LEU A 38 -1.74 -2.27 7.35
CA LEU A 38 -1.61 -3.49 8.12
C LEU A 38 -1.34 -4.68 7.21
N GLY A 39 -0.59 -5.63 7.73
CA GLY A 39 -0.36 -6.95 7.13
C GLY A 39 -1.07 -8.04 7.91
N LEU A 40 -1.71 -8.97 7.20
CA LEU A 40 -2.19 -10.23 7.76
C LEU A 40 -1.41 -11.38 7.12
N ILE A 41 -0.82 -12.25 7.94
CA ILE A 41 -0.16 -13.48 7.48
C ILE A 41 -0.93 -14.65 8.08
N ASP A 42 -1.29 -15.60 7.24
CA ASP A 42 -1.73 -16.92 7.66
C ASP A 42 -0.55 -17.89 7.57
N HIS A 43 0.01 -18.24 8.73
CA HIS A 43 1.17 -19.13 8.81
C HIS A 43 0.87 -20.57 8.37
N SER A 44 -0.40 -20.99 8.36
CA SER A 44 -0.76 -22.35 7.95
C SER A 44 -0.71 -22.53 6.43
N SER A 45 -1.15 -21.52 5.69
CA SER A 45 -1.16 -21.53 4.22
C SER A 45 0.01 -20.79 3.59
N GLY A 46 0.79 -20.03 4.36
CA GLY A 46 1.86 -19.16 3.87
C GLY A 46 1.35 -17.91 3.12
N LYS A 47 0.03 -17.70 3.10
CA LYS A 47 -0.60 -16.57 2.43
C LYS A 47 -0.51 -15.30 3.27
N TYR A 48 -0.56 -14.18 2.58
CA TYR A 48 -0.62 -12.89 3.23
C TYR A 48 -1.47 -11.90 2.47
N TRP A 49 -2.03 -10.93 3.21
CA TRP A 49 -2.89 -9.88 2.71
C TRP A 49 -2.38 -8.53 3.21
N LEU A 50 -2.66 -7.50 2.41
CA LEU A 50 -2.39 -6.12 2.76
C LEU A 50 -3.71 -5.38 2.98
N PHE A 51 -3.75 -4.57 4.03
CA PHE A 51 -4.75 -3.54 4.24
C PHE A 51 -4.13 -2.23 3.81
N GLU A 52 -4.77 -1.61 2.82
CA GLU A 52 -4.32 -0.50 2.01
C GLU A 52 -3.21 -0.84 1.01
N ALA A 53 -3.30 -0.22 -0.17
CA ALA A 53 -2.20 -0.07 -1.11
C ALA A 53 -1.73 1.39 -1.07
N THR A 54 -0.80 1.69 -0.18
CA THR A 54 -0.38 3.08 0.13
C THR A 54 0.69 3.61 -0.84
N PRO A 55 1.01 4.92 -0.82
CA PRO A 55 2.18 5.46 -1.55
C PRO A 55 3.52 4.78 -1.19
N ASP A 56 3.59 4.15 0.00
CA ASP A 56 4.77 3.47 0.51
C ASP A 56 4.77 1.95 0.22
N PHE A 57 3.84 1.47 -0.61
CA PHE A 57 3.57 0.05 -0.87
C PHE A 57 4.84 -0.78 -1.11
N LYS A 58 5.81 -0.30 -1.90
CA LYS A 58 7.06 -1.04 -2.18
C LYS A 58 7.85 -1.42 -0.92
N PHE A 59 7.88 -0.54 0.09
CA PHE A 59 8.57 -0.80 1.34
C PHE A 59 7.76 -1.74 2.24
N GLN A 60 6.45 -1.54 2.27
CA GLN A 60 5.51 -2.33 3.07
C GLN A 60 5.40 -3.77 2.56
N LEU A 61 5.35 -3.95 1.24
CA LEU A 61 5.39 -5.25 0.57
C LEU A 61 6.69 -5.99 0.91
N ARG A 62 7.85 -5.32 0.80
CA ARG A 62 9.13 -5.94 1.15
C ARG A 62 9.17 -6.36 2.62
N GLN A 63 8.66 -5.53 3.52
CA GLN A 63 8.63 -5.82 4.94
C GLN A 63 7.76 -7.05 5.26
N ILE A 64 6.53 -7.12 4.73
CA ILE A 64 5.67 -8.28 4.99
C ILE A 64 6.23 -9.56 4.36
N GLN A 65 6.84 -9.48 3.18
CA GLN A 65 7.50 -10.61 2.50
C GLN A 65 8.66 -11.18 3.33
N GLN A 66 9.47 -10.31 3.95
CA GLN A 66 10.55 -10.74 4.85
C GLN A 66 10.00 -11.48 6.08
N ILE A 67 8.91 -10.98 6.67
CA ILE A 67 8.29 -11.60 7.85
C ILE A 67 7.58 -12.91 7.47
N ALA A 68 6.88 -12.93 6.33
CA ALA A 68 6.21 -14.10 5.78
C ALA A 68 7.19 -15.15 5.24
N ARG A 69 8.45 -14.78 5.02
CA ARG A 69 9.47 -15.59 4.32
C ARG A 69 8.98 -16.05 2.94
N SER A 70 8.32 -15.15 2.22
CA SER A 70 7.73 -15.40 0.91
C SER A 70 8.07 -14.25 -0.06
N SER A 71 8.26 -14.58 -1.33
CA SER A 71 8.41 -13.61 -2.42
C SER A 71 7.18 -13.54 -3.34
N GLU A 72 6.11 -14.25 -2.99
CA GLU A 72 4.86 -14.25 -3.74
C GLU A 72 4.22 -12.86 -3.76
N ILE A 73 3.25 -12.66 -4.64
CA ILE A 73 2.38 -11.48 -4.60
C ILE A 73 1.36 -11.61 -3.46
N PRO A 74 0.77 -10.51 -2.95
CA PRO A 74 -0.27 -10.59 -1.94
C PRO A 74 -1.44 -11.45 -2.41
N SER A 75 -1.97 -12.30 -1.53
CA SER A 75 -3.18 -13.09 -1.79
C SER A 75 -4.45 -12.23 -1.87
N GLY A 76 -4.35 -10.96 -1.52
CA GLY A 76 -5.37 -9.95 -1.74
C GLY A 76 -5.01 -8.63 -1.06
N ILE A 77 -5.67 -7.57 -1.51
CA ILE A 77 -5.53 -6.21 -0.98
C ILE A 77 -6.90 -5.71 -0.57
N PHE A 78 -7.03 -5.22 0.66
CA PHE A 78 -8.24 -4.58 1.17
C PHE A 78 -8.07 -3.07 1.14
N LEU A 79 -9.01 -2.34 0.56
CA LEU A 79 -9.02 -0.87 0.56
C LEU A 79 -10.17 -0.37 1.43
N THR A 80 -9.88 0.39 2.48
CA THR A 80 -10.94 0.86 3.39
C THR A 80 -11.72 2.04 2.81
N HIS A 81 -11.06 2.96 2.13
CA HIS A 81 -11.71 4.16 1.57
C HIS A 81 -10.90 4.83 0.45
N ALA A 82 -11.50 5.83 -0.19
CA ALA A 82 -11.02 6.44 -1.45
C ALA A 82 -10.10 7.67 -1.23
N HIS A 83 -9.18 7.62 -0.27
CA HIS A 83 -8.15 8.64 -0.11
C HIS A 83 -6.82 8.17 -0.70
N ILE A 84 -5.98 9.11 -1.13
CA ILE A 84 -4.74 8.78 -1.87
C ILE A 84 -3.80 7.88 -1.06
N GLY A 85 -3.82 7.98 0.26
CA GLY A 85 -3.03 7.13 1.16
C GLY A 85 -3.39 5.66 1.15
N HIS A 86 -4.53 5.31 0.56
CA HIS A 86 -5.18 4.02 0.75
C HIS A 86 -5.15 3.15 -0.51
N TYR A 87 -5.10 3.75 -1.71
CA TYR A 87 -5.18 3.00 -2.98
C TYR A 87 -4.10 3.34 -4.00
N THR A 88 -3.36 4.44 -3.86
CA THR A 88 -2.42 4.87 -4.92
C THR A 88 -1.28 3.89 -5.14
N GLY A 89 -0.94 3.08 -4.14
CA GLY A 89 0.02 1.99 -4.24
C GLY A 89 -0.39 0.89 -5.20
N LEU A 90 -1.65 0.82 -5.64
CA LEU A 90 -2.09 -0.09 -6.70
C LEU A 90 -1.31 0.12 -8.00
N MET A 91 -0.72 1.29 -8.24
CA MET A 91 0.14 1.51 -9.40
C MET A 91 1.31 0.53 -9.45
N HIS A 92 1.78 0.05 -8.28
CA HIS A 92 2.88 -0.90 -8.21
C HIS A 92 2.51 -2.30 -8.67
N VAL A 93 1.24 -2.71 -8.62
CA VAL A 93 0.84 -4.03 -9.12
C VAL A 93 0.63 -4.07 -10.63
N GLY A 94 0.50 -2.90 -11.26
CA GLY A 94 0.26 -2.76 -12.70
C GLY A 94 1.42 -3.19 -13.59
N HIS A 95 1.14 -3.21 -14.89
CA HIS A 95 2.05 -3.68 -15.94
C HIS A 95 3.42 -3.02 -15.93
N GLU A 96 3.48 -1.72 -15.64
CA GLU A 96 4.73 -0.93 -15.66
C GLU A 96 5.70 -1.26 -14.51
N VAL A 97 5.24 -1.93 -13.45
CA VAL A 97 6.04 -2.14 -12.24
C VAL A 97 6.19 -3.62 -11.92
N MET A 98 5.14 -4.28 -11.43
CA MET A 98 5.21 -5.71 -11.09
C MET A 98 4.68 -6.60 -12.22
N GLY A 99 3.83 -6.09 -13.10
CA GLY A 99 3.13 -6.91 -14.08
C GLY A 99 2.33 -8.04 -13.44
N ALA A 100 1.79 -7.80 -12.24
CA ALA A 100 1.07 -8.81 -11.49
C ALA A 100 -0.36 -8.95 -12.04
N SER A 101 -0.88 -10.17 -12.00
CA SER A 101 -2.26 -10.47 -12.42
C SER A 101 -2.96 -11.34 -11.38
N GLY A 102 -4.29 -11.26 -11.37
CA GLY A 102 -5.12 -12.11 -10.51
C GLY A 102 -5.08 -11.77 -9.01
N ILE A 103 -4.56 -10.61 -8.61
CA ILE A 103 -4.62 -10.15 -7.21
C ILE A 103 -6.04 -9.65 -6.90
N PRO A 104 -6.79 -10.28 -5.98
CA PRO A 104 -8.09 -9.77 -5.58
C PRO A 104 -7.96 -8.44 -4.82
N VAL A 105 -8.68 -7.42 -5.27
CA VAL A 105 -8.81 -6.13 -4.56
C VAL A 105 -10.21 -6.02 -3.98
N TYR A 106 -10.31 -6.07 -2.65
CA TYR A 106 -11.55 -5.96 -1.91
C TYR A 106 -11.83 -4.51 -1.55
N THR A 107 -12.96 -3.99 -1.99
CA THR A 107 -13.35 -2.60 -1.76
C THR A 107 -14.86 -2.42 -1.82
N MET A 108 -15.37 -1.29 -1.32
CA MET A 108 -16.80 -0.98 -1.36
C MET A 108 -17.26 -0.59 -2.77
N PRO A 109 -18.56 -0.77 -3.12
CA PRO A 109 -19.05 -0.62 -4.50
C PRO A 109 -18.68 0.70 -5.19
N ARG A 110 -18.71 1.82 -4.45
CA ARG A 110 -18.35 3.13 -5.01
C ARG A 110 -16.87 3.21 -5.42
N MET A 111 -15.98 2.64 -4.61
CA MET A 111 -14.54 2.62 -4.91
C MET A 111 -14.23 1.62 -6.02
N LYS A 112 -14.92 0.48 -6.06
CA LYS A 112 -14.85 -0.47 -7.17
C LYS A 112 -15.18 0.23 -8.50
N ASN A 113 -16.32 0.93 -8.57
CA ASN A 113 -16.72 1.68 -9.76
C ASN A 113 -15.67 2.73 -10.16
N TYR A 114 -15.06 3.42 -9.19
CA TYR A 114 -13.99 4.37 -9.47
C TYR A 114 -12.78 3.69 -10.14
N LEU A 115 -12.30 2.58 -9.58
CA LEU A 115 -11.17 1.82 -10.13
C LEU A 115 -11.46 1.27 -11.54
N GLU A 116 -12.67 0.79 -11.79
CA GLU A 116 -13.08 0.19 -13.08
C GLU A 116 -13.35 1.22 -14.19
N THR A 117 -13.54 2.50 -13.84
CA THR A 117 -13.95 3.54 -14.82
C THR A 117 -12.95 4.67 -14.98
N ASN A 118 -11.91 4.75 -14.15
CA ASN A 118 -10.94 5.87 -14.18
C ASN A 118 -9.52 5.37 -14.40
N GLY A 119 -8.80 6.04 -15.30
CA GLY A 119 -7.36 5.87 -15.43
C GLY A 119 -6.61 6.45 -14.22
N PRO A 120 -5.40 5.94 -13.90
CA PRO A 120 -4.75 4.81 -14.55
C PRO A 120 -5.31 3.44 -14.07
N TRP A 121 -6.14 3.42 -13.04
CA TRP A 121 -6.57 2.20 -12.33
C TRP A 121 -7.35 1.23 -13.19
N LYS A 122 -8.14 1.73 -14.14
CA LYS A 122 -8.88 0.89 -15.08
C LYS A 122 -7.96 -0.07 -15.83
N GLN A 123 -6.72 0.33 -16.11
CA GLN A 123 -5.72 -0.53 -16.75
C GLN A 123 -5.30 -1.72 -15.87
N LEU A 124 -5.55 -1.70 -14.56
CA LEU A 124 -5.32 -2.84 -13.67
C LEU A 124 -6.45 -3.87 -13.74
N VAL A 125 -7.59 -3.51 -14.35
CA VAL A 125 -8.78 -4.36 -14.48
C VAL A 125 -8.92 -4.86 -15.92
N ASP A 126 -8.63 -4.00 -16.90
CA ASP A 126 -8.77 -4.30 -18.32
C ASP A 126 -7.67 -5.24 -18.86
N TYR A 127 -6.53 -5.34 -18.17
CA TYR A 127 -5.37 -6.17 -18.54
C TYR A 127 -5.17 -7.32 -17.54
#